data_AF-A0AAD7H974-F1
#
_entry.id   AF-A0AAD7H974-F1
#
_cell.length_a   1.000
_cell.length_b   1.000
_cell.length_c   1.000
_cell.angle_alpha   90.00
_cell.angle_beta   90.00
_cell.angle_gamma   90.00
#
_symmetry.space_group_name_H-M   'P 1'
#
loop_
_entity.id
_entity.type
_entity.pdbx_description
1 polymer ?
#
loop_
_entity_poly.entity_id
_entity_poly.type
_entity_poly.pdbx_seq_one_letter_code
_entity_poly.pdbx_strand_id
1 'polypeptide(L)'
;MSSPPPSKTDEASSSTAKSKRVKFENGKLVEYWIDVPLKEPKSATKAASPLQLFKEFKFEEDISLGRIFPSLQNTRFDALVMKNTSMIWLGKDASALKKAGLWFETDVEFRGLLQPAADILSEVFGQEHPGIHLSAHLGIQQEWTNELIATGFTFRGSIEGINREFGEFLTFRNAGINIDVVPDSAGHTATLWSFYGKLHLAIPNSVAPLVLNYKLEPKTDSLDISMAFGEGELWESVFGVSGLNLDRVEFITSIPKSDVKTSMEFSLTAKWSLGGIPVVLSGHVSKAHASLRGYIESVSMNDLRQLFASLTGGKTLNPVEQDVRFSNITIEIAEGRLMLYGEVWVDSYKVAAAEVLISVDGISISGAVEDLHLGEDIHVENAKLEFIIGHVGQQLEDGSGNTKISTGTTPGDGPKDVPSSNPDSKEKGPKTARTGGTPVVAIIRGVVKMEVGAASLTFNIAAAIAKPAHEPVSFFVYGQLDGENLSIGSLLPDGGDLMDLNLRRVAIVASNAEVVQDYGLNIEHYPIKNAPNILMRTTFFVEHPTFLSWALLFQS
;
A
#
# COMPACT_ATOMS: atom_id res chain seq x y z
N MET A 1 -78.63 -46.19 -77.11
CA MET A 1 -77.91 -47.48 -77.30
C MET A 1 -77.09 -47.34 -78.57
N SER A 2 -75.77 -47.44 -78.64
CA SER A 2 -74.75 -47.88 -77.69
C SER A 2 -73.36 -47.37 -78.18
N SER A 3 -72.50 -47.03 -77.22
CA SER A 3 -71.03 -46.91 -77.15
C SER A 3 -70.14 -46.60 -78.40
N PRO A 4 -69.12 -45.73 -78.25
CA PRO A 4 -68.02 -45.58 -79.21
C PRO A 4 -66.82 -46.52 -78.92
N PRO A 5 -65.96 -46.84 -79.92
CA PRO A 5 -64.67 -47.52 -79.71
C PRO A 5 -63.47 -46.53 -79.70
N PRO A 6 -62.29 -46.95 -79.19
CA PRO A 6 -61.28 -46.04 -78.64
C PRO A 6 -60.19 -45.57 -79.63
N SER A 7 -59.52 -44.50 -79.19
CA SER A 7 -58.41 -43.76 -79.79
C SER A 7 -57.16 -44.59 -80.12
N LYS A 8 -56.51 -44.26 -81.26
CA LYS A 8 -55.11 -44.59 -81.52
C LYS A 8 -54.22 -43.36 -81.30
N THR A 9 -53.16 -43.61 -80.54
CA THR A 9 -52.08 -42.73 -80.10
C THR A 9 -51.04 -42.58 -81.21
N ASP A 10 -50.64 -41.35 -81.52
CA ASP A 10 -49.50 -41.04 -82.38
C ASP A 10 -48.17 -41.17 -81.60
N GLU A 11 -47.24 -41.91 -82.20
CA GLU A 11 -45.87 -42.13 -81.74
C GLU A 11 -45.02 -40.86 -81.92
N ALA A 12 -44.54 -40.30 -80.82
CA ALA A 12 -43.50 -39.28 -80.81
C ALA A 12 -42.11 -39.95 -80.78
N SER A 13 -41.27 -39.61 -81.76
CA SER A 13 -39.88 -40.07 -81.86
C SER A 13 -39.05 -39.56 -80.68
N SER A 14 -38.52 -40.45 -79.83
CA SER A 14 -37.57 -40.07 -78.77
C SER A 14 -36.15 -40.05 -79.31
N SER A 15 -35.48 -38.90 -79.31
CA SER A 15 -34.06 -38.79 -79.63
C SER A 15 -33.21 -39.44 -78.53
N THR A 16 -32.43 -40.46 -78.87
CA THR A 16 -31.42 -41.06 -77.99
C THR A 16 -30.01 -40.62 -78.40
N ALA A 17 -29.13 -40.42 -77.43
CA ALA A 17 -27.71 -40.13 -77.66
C ALA A 17 -26.88 -41.39 -77.40
N LYS A 18 -25.99 -41.77 -78.33
CA LYS A 18 -25.09 -42.92 -78.18
C LYS A 18 -23.90 -42.55 -77.30
N SER A 19 -23.70 -43.28 -76.20
CA SER A 19 -22.55 -43.13 -75.30
C SER A 19 -21.62 -44.34 -75.42
N LYS A 20 -20.33 -44.09 -75.65
CA LYS A 20 -19.30 -45.12 -75.76
C LYS A 20 -18.90 -45.59 -74.37
N ARG A 21 -18.91 -46.90 -74.15
CA ARG A 21 -18.39 -47.54 -72.95
C ARG A 21 -17.35 -48.58 -73.33
N VAL A 22 -16.47 -48.92 -72.39
CA VAL A 22 -15.47 -49.96 -72.59
C VAL A 22 -15.58 -50.97 -71.47
N LYS A 23 -15.55 -52.26 -71.82
CA LYS A 23 -15.48 -53.36 -70.86
C LYS A 23 -14.32 -54.28 -71.22
N PHE A 24 -13.79 -54.97 -70.22
CA PHE A 24 -12.69 -55.91 -70.40
C PHE A 24 -13.27 -57.33 -70.49
N GLU A 25 -13.10 -58.00 -71.62
CA GLU A 25 -13.57 -59.39 -71.83
C GLU A 25 -12.44 -60.22 -72.46
N ASN A 26 -12.25 -61.44 -71.95
CA ASN A 26 -11.25 -62.41 -72.43
C ASN A 26 -9.84 -61.83 -72.65
N GLY A 27 -9.37 -61.01 -71.71
CA GLY A 27 -8.01 -60.46 -71.75
C GLY A 27 -7.81 -59.25 -72.67
N LYS A 28 -8.88 -58.67 -73.26
CA LYS A 28 -8.80 -57.42 -74.06
C LYS A 28 -9.90 -56.43 -73.69
N LEU A 29 -9.63 -55.12 -73.81
CA LEU A 29 -10.67 -54.08 -73.78
C LEU A 29 -11.47 -54.14 -75.08
N VAL A 30 -12.79 -54.15 -74.95
CA VAL A 30 -13.74 -54.05 -76.06
C VAL A 30 -14.68 -52.88 -75.80
N GLU A 31 -14.76 -51.98 -76.78
CA GLU A 31 -15.63 -50.80 -76.72
C GLU A 31 -17.00 -51.13 -77.32
N TYR A 32 -18.08 -50.67 -76.70
CA TYR A 32 -19.44 -50.79 -77.21
C TYR A 32 -20.27 -49.55 -76.88
N TRP A 33 -21.36 -49.34 -77.63
CA TRP A 33 -22.21 -48.15 -77.53
C TRP A 33 -23.56 -48.51 -76.91
N ILE A 34 -24.05 -47.65 -76.02
CA ILE A 34 -25.41 -47.74 -75.47
C ILE A 34 -26.18 -46.45 -75.76
N ASP A 35 -27.46 -46.59 -76.08
CA ASP A 35 -28.37 -45.47 -76.27
C ASP A 35 -28.84 -44.96 -74.91
N VAL A 36 -28.56 -43.68 -74.61
CA VAL A 36 -29.00 -43.02 -73.38
C VAL A 36 -30.11 -42.02 -73.74
N PRO A 37 -31.27 -42.06 -73.08
CA PRO A 37 -32.33 -41.09 -73.33
C PRO A 37 -31.92 -39.69 -72.87
N LEU A 38 -32.05 -38.71 -73.77
CA LEU A 38 -31.85 -37.29 -73.47
C LEU A 38 -32.89 -36.82 -72.47
N LYS A 39 -32.47 -36.49 -71.25
CA LYS A 39 -33.34 -35.94 -70.21
C LYS A 39 -33.58 -34.46 -70.53
N GLU A 40 -34.83 -34.09 -70.83
CA GLU A 40 -35.20 -32.69 -71.02
C GLU A 40 -34.84 -31.84 -69.78
N PRO A 41 -34.35 -30.60 -69.96
CA PRO A 41 -33.97 -29.74 -68.86
C PRO A 41 -35.22 -29.34 -68.08
N LYS A 42 -35.32 -29.79 -66.83
CA LYS A 42 -36.30 -29.25 -65.88
C LYS A 42 -36.00 -27.76 -65.68
N SER A 43 -37.04 -26.95 -65.88
CA SER A 43 -37.17 -25.53 -65.54
C SER A 43 -36.27 -25.10 -64.38
N ALA A 44 -35.51 -24.03 -64.60
CA ALA A 44 -34.63 -23.42 -63.62
C ALA A 44 -35.41 -23.09 -62.33
N THR A 45 -35.08 -23.80 -61.25
CA THR A 45 -35.42 -23.36 -59.89
C THR A 45 -34.90 -21.94 -59.72
N LYS A 46 -35.82 -21.01 -59.50
CA LYS A 46 -35.56 -19.60 -59.17
C LYS A 46 -34.36 -19.54 -58.23
N ALA A 47 -33.25 -18.95 -58.70
CA ALA A 47 -32.05 -18.79 -57.88
C ALA A 47 -32.46 -18.20 -56.54
N ALA A 48 -32.09 -18.88 -55.44
CA ALA A 48 -32.31 -18.35 -54.10
C ALA A 48 -31.73 -16.93 -54.08
N SER A 49 -32.56 -15.95 -53.69
CA SER A 49 -32.12 -14.58 -53.50
C SER A 49 -30.82 -14.59 -52.69
N PRO A 50 -29.80 -13.78 -53.03
CA PRO A 50 -28.56 -13.74 -52.26
C PRO A 50 -28.90 -13.53 -50.79
N LEU A 51 -28.39 -14.42 -49.92
CA LEU A 51 -28.54 -14.33 -48.47
C LEU A 51 -28.17 -12.91 -48.05
N GLN A 52 -29.16 -12.11 -47.63
CA GLN A 52 -28.92 -10.78 -47.11
C GLN A 52 -28.18 -10.91 -45.79
N LEU A 53 -26.85 -10.73 -45.83
CA LEU A 53 -25.97 -10.83 -44.66
C LEU A 53 -26.05 -9.60 -43.75
N PHE A 54 -26.70 -8.53 -44.21
CA PHE A 54 -26.92 -7.29 -43.48
C PHE A 54 -28.23 -6.65 -43.92
N LYS A 55 -29.05 -6.25 -42.96
CA LYS A 55 -30.21 -5.39 -43.21
C LYS A 55 -30.36 -4.44 -42.03
N GLU A 56 -30.47 -3.16 -42.30
CA GLU A 56 -30.70 -2.14 -41.29
C GLU A 56 -32.05 -1.47 -41.57
N PHE A 57 -32.83 -1.30 -40.52
CA PHE A 57 -34.07 -0.55 -40.51
C PHE A 57 -33.92 0.60 -39.54
N LYS A 58 -33.90 1.83 -40.04
CA LYS A 58 -33.86 3.04 -39.22
C LYS A 58 -35.26 3.58 -39.05
N PHE A 59 -35.55 4.03 -37.84
CA PHE A 59 -36.78 4.76 -37.59
C PHE A 59 -36.56 6.24 -37.91
N GLU A 60 -37.51 6.86 -38.61
CA GLU A 60 -37.43 8.26 -39.03
C GLU A 60 -37.74 9.25 -37.91
N GLU A 61 -38.52 8.80 -36.93
CA GLU A 61 -38.97 9.60 -35.79
C GLU A 61 -38.30 9.12 -34.50
N ASP A 62 -38.19 10.02 -33.54
CA ASP A 62 -37.86 9.68 -32.16
C ASP A 62 -38.92 8.73 -31.57
N ILE A 63 -38.47 7.73 -30.81
CA ILE A 63 -39.33 6.64 -30.32
C ILE A 63 -39.35 6.63 -28.80
N SER A 64 -40.51 6.41 -28.19
CA SER A 64 -40.58 6.17 -26.75
C SER A 64 -40.30 4.71 -26.40
N LEU A 65 -39.77 4.46 -25.21
CA LEU A 65 -39.53 3.08 -24.76
C LEU A 65 -40.81 2.23 -24.72
N GLY A 66 -41.96 2.82 -24.38
CA GLY A 66 -43.25 2.13 -24.37
C GLY A 66 -43.77 1.74 -25.76
N ARG A 67 -43.28 2.38 -26.84
CA ARG A 67 -43.59 1.96 -28.21
C ARG A 67 -42.88 0.68 -28.62
N ILE A 68 -41.74 0.36 -28.00
CA ILE A 68 -40.99 -0.88 -28.23
C ILE A 68 -41.43 -1.97 -27.25
N PHE A 69 -41.67 -1.60 -25.99
CA PHE A 69 -42.11 -2.48 -24.92
C PHE A 69 -43.50 -2.06 -24.45
N PRO A 70 -44.59 -2.66 -24.99
CA PRO A 70 -45.95 -2.24 -24.68
C PRO A 70 -46.27 -2.23 -23.18
N SER A 71 -45.64 -3.12 -22.40
CA SER A 71 -45.77 -3.16 -20.94
C SER A 71 -45.32 -1.87 -20.22
N LEU A 72 -44.55 -1.01 -20.88
CA LEU A 72 -44.06 0.27 -20.35
C LEU A 72 -44.87 1.48 -20.86
N GLN A 73 -45.86 1.26 -21.73
CA GLN A 73 -46.68 2.34 -22.27
C GLN A 73 -47.45 3.07 -21.16
N ASN A 74 -47.53 4.40 -21.23
CA ASN A 74 -48.14 5.27 -20.21
C ASN A 74 -47.47 5.21 -18.83
N THR A 75 -46.34 4.53 -18.67
CA THR A 75 -45.52 4.63 -17.46
C THR A 75 -44.58 5.84 -17.57
N ARG A 76 -43.92 6.21 -16.47
CA ARG A 76 -42.88 7.26 -16.49
C ARG A 76 -41.72 6.96 -17.45
N PHE A 77 -41.51 5.68 -17.79
CA PHE A 77 -40.45 5.26 -18.71
C PHE A 77 -40.82 5.45 -20.19
N ASP A 78 -42.11 5.63 -20.49
CA ASP A 78 -42.57 6.00 -21.82
C ASP A 78 -42.15 7.44 -22.19
N ALA A 79 -41.75 8.25 -21.20
CA ALA A 79 -41.17 9.57 -21.43
C ALA A 79 -39.70 9.52 -21.91
N LEU A 80 -39.06 8.35 -21.91
CA LEU A 80 -37.67 8.19 -22.32
C LEU A 80 -37.62 8.13 -23.85
N VAL A 81 -37.05 9.17 -24.45
CA VAL A 81 -36.98 9.38 -25.89
C VAL A 81 -35.70 8.77 -26.46
N MET A 82 -35.86 7.87 -27.41
CA MET A 82 -34.81 7.13 -28.12
C MET A 82 -34.63 7.73 -29.51
N LYS A 83 -33.45 8.27 -29.77
CA LYS A 83 -33.07 8.94 -31.02
C LYS A 83 -32.18 8.04 -31.87
N ASN A 84 -32.08 8.35 -33.17
CA ASN A 84 -31.23 7.61 -34.11
C ASN A 84 -31.44 6.09 -34.05
N THR A 85 -32.68 5.68 -33.79
CA THR A 85 -33.01 4.30 -33.47
C THR A 85 -32.93 3.42 -34.72
N SER A 86 -32.30 2.25 -34.59
CA SER A 86 -32.18 1.28 -35.67
C SER A 86 -32.32 -0.16 -35.19
N MET A 87 -32.89 -0.99 -36.06
CA MET A 87 -32.90 -2.44 -35.95
C MET A 87 -32.01 -3.02 -37.04
N ILE A 88 -30.97 -3.76 -36.65
CA ILE A 88 -29.94 -4.27 -37.54
C ILE A 88 -29.96 -5.80 -37.50
N TRP A 89 -30.27 -6.44 -38.63
CA TRP A 89 -30.11 -7.86 -38.81
C TRP A 89 -28.75 -8.19 -39.42
N LEU A 90 -28.00 -9.06 -38.75
CA LEU A 90 -26.72 -9.59 -39.20
C LEU A 90 -26.85 -11.08 -39.51
N GLY A 91 -26.64 -11.46 -40.77
CA GLY A 91 -26.65 -12.86 -41.20
C GLY A 91 -25.38 -13.65 -40.79
N LYS A 92 -24.34 -12.97 -40.30
CA LYS A 92 -23.11 -13.54 -39.75
C LYS A 92 -22.49 -12.59 -38.73
N ASP A 93 -21.58 -13.10 -37.92
CA ASP A 93 -20.79 -12.26 -37.00
C ASP A 93 -20.07 -11.14 -37.78
N ALA A 94 -20.28 -9.90 -37.35
CA ALA A 94 -19.58 -8.73 -37.87
C ALA A 94 -18.25 -8.51 -37.13
N SER A 95 -18.20 -8.87 -35.83
CA SER A 95 -16.98 -8.83 -35.02
C SER A 95 -17.08 -9.79 -33.82
N ALA A 96 -16.04 -9.85 -32.99
CA ALA A 96 -16.07 -10.59 -31.73
C ALA A 96 -17.16 -10.08 -30.77
N LEU A 97 -17.49 -8.79 -30.82
CA LEU A 97 -18.49 -8.13 -29.96
C LEU A 97 -19.85 -7.99 -30.63
N LYS A 98 -19.93 -8.08 -31.97
CA LYS A 98 -21.17 -7.91 -32.74
C LYS A 98 -21.49 -9.19 -33.53
N LYS A 99 -22.26 -10.07 -32.88
CA LYS A 99 -22.66 -11.41 -33.33
C LYS A 99 -23.79 -11.40 -34.35
N ALA A 100 -23.95 -12.50 -35.09
CA ALA A 100 -25.10 -12.71 -35.95
C ALA A 100 -26.44 -12.60 -35.17
N GLY A 101 -27.49 -12.13 -35.82
CA GLY A 101 -28.84 -11.94 -35.24
C GLY A 101 -29.36 -10.52 -35.34
N LEU A 102 -30.44 -10.24 -34.60
CA LEU A 102 -31.04 -8.92 -34.54
C LEU A 102 -30.38 -8.07 -33.45
N TRP A 103 -30.08 -6.83 -33.80
CA TRP A 103 -29.53 -5.82 -32.93
C TRP A 103 -30.47 -4.62 -32.88
N PHE A 104 -30.51 -3.97 -31.72
CA PHE A 104 -31.18 -2.71 -31.49
C PHE A 104 -30.15 -1.67 -31.09
N GLU A 105 -30.07 -0.56 -31.82
CA GLU A 105 -29.17 0.55 -31.51
C GLU A 105 -29.95 1.86 -31.40
N THR A 106 -29.65 2.67 -30.40
CA THR A 106 -30.32 3.95 -30.17
C THR A 106 -29.48 4.88 -29.31
N ASP A 107 -29.74 6.18 -29.41
CA ASP A 107 -29.18 7.19 -28.52
C ASP A 107 -30.23 7.68 -27.52
N VAL A 108 -29.85 7.74 -26.25
CA VAL A 108 -30.71 8.24 -25.17
C VAL A 108 -30.05 9.47 -24.55
N GLU A 109 -30.71 10.62 -24.64
CA GLU A 109 -30.29 11.84 -23.95
C GLU A 109 -30.71 11.80 -22.48
N PHE A 110 -29.84 12.25 -21.58
CA PHE A 110 -30.16 12.24 -20.16
C PHE A 110 -30.98 13.47 -19.81
N ARG A 111 -32.31 13.35 -19.92
CA ARG A 111 -33.29 14.38 -19.59
C ARG A 111 -34.50 13.76 -18.89
N GLY A 112 -35.35 14.61 -18.30
CA GLY A 112 -36.60 14.18 -17.67
C GLY A 112 -36.34 13.17 -16.55
N LEU A 113 -36.71 11.90 -16.76
CA LEU A 113 -36.46 10.83 -15.78
C LEU A 113 -34.96 10.62 -15.48
N LEU A 114 -34.09 10.89 -16.45
CA LEU A 114 -32.63 10.78 -16.32
C LEU A 114 -31.98 12.09 -15.85
N GLN A 115 -32.76 13.15 -15.61
CA GLN A 115 -32.23 14.46 -15.22
C GLN A 115 -31.34 14.38 -13.96
N PRO A 116 -31.68 13.64 -12.89
CA PRO A 116 -30.80 13.55 -11.73
C PRO A 116 -29.42 12.97 -12.06
N ALA A 117 -29.34 12.02 -13.00
CA ALA A 117 -28.06 11.49 -13.46
C ALA A 117 -27.31 12.50 -14.33
N ALA A 118 -28.02 13.27 -15.16
CA ALA A 118 -27.45 14.36 -15.96
C ALA A 118 -26.83 15.44 -15.08
N ASP A 119 -27.52 15.83 -14.01
CA ASP A 119 -27.07 16.86 -13.07
C ASP A 119 -25.75 16.43 -12.41
N ILE A 120 -25.64 15.18 -11.95
CA ILE A 120 -24.39 14.64 -11.39
C ILE A 120 -23.28 14.56 -12.45
N LEU A 121 -23.58 14.11 -13.67
CA LEU A 121 -22.63 14.08 -14.78
C LEU A 121 -22.08 15.47 -15.12
N SER A 122 -22.92 16.50 -15.05
CA SER A 122 -22.52 17.89 -15.24
C SER A 122 -21.71 18.41 -14.06
N GLU A 123 -22.22 18.31 -12.84
CA GLU A 123 -21.66 18.92 -11.64
C GLU A 123 -20.34 18.28 -11.20
N VAL A 124 -20.29 16.94 -11.17
CA VAL A 124 -19.13 16.18 -10.69
C VAL A 124 -18.13 15.91 -11.81
N PHE A 125 -18.63 15.52 -12.98
CA PHE A 125 -17.81 15.02 -14.08
C PHE A 125 -17.63 16.01 -15.25
N GLY A 126 -18.26 17.18 -15.20
CA GLY A 126 -18.13 18.24 -16.21
C GLY A 126 -18.77 17.91 -17.56
N GLN A 127 -19.77 17.04 -17.60
CA GLN A 127 -20.45 16.63 -18.83
C GLN A 127 -21.74 17.44 -19.03
N GLU A 128 -21.72 18.42 -19.93
CA GLU A 128 -22.85 19.36 -20.11
C GLU A 128 -24.05 18.76 -20.84
N HIS A 129 -23.81 17.81 -21.76
CA HIS A 129 -24.84 17.18 -22.57
C HIS A 129 -24.74 15.65 -22.52
N PRO A 130 -24.96 15.06 -21.34
CA PRO A 130 -24.79 13.62 -21.17
C PRO A 130 -25.86 12.85 -21.95
N GLY A 131 -25.41 11.79 -22.61
CA GLY A 131 -26.24 10.84 -23.32
C GLY A 131 -25.51 9.50 -23.44
N ILE A 132 -26.26 8.45 -23.74
CA ILE A 132 -25.71 7.10 -23.92
C ILE A 132 -26.15 6.53 -25.25
N HIS A 133 -25.19 5.96 -25.98
CA HIS A 133 -25.47 5.09 -27.11
C HIS A 133 -25.70 3.68 -26.59
N LEU A 134 -26.87 3.13 -26.83
CA LEU A 134 -27.26 1.78 -26.46
C LEU A 134 -27.16 0.87 -27.67
N SER A 135 -26.59 -0.32 -27.46
CA SER A 135 -26.57 -1.40 -28.45
C SER A 135 -26.92 -2.71 -27.74
N ALA A 136 -28.01 -3.35 -28.16
CA ALA A 136 -28.53 -4.58 -27.55
C ALA A 136 -28.66 -5.69 -28.59
N HIS A 137 -28.11 -6.87 -28.28
CA HIS A 137 -28.29 -8.07 -29.09
C HIS A 137 -29.56 -8.80 -28.66
N LEU A 138 -30.53 -8.90 -29.56
CA LEU A 138 -31.81 -9.57 -29.33
C LEU A 138 -31.78 -11.04 -29.84
N GLY A 139 -30.62 -11.52 -30.26
CA GLY A 139 -30.42 -12.91 -30.68
C GLY A 139 -30.96 -13.25 -32.07
N ILE A 140 -30.93 -14.55 -32.37
CA ILE A 140 -31.31 -15.14 -33.68
C ILE A 140 -32.66 -15.88 -33.57
N GLN A 141 -33.04 -16.29 -32.35
CA GLN A 141 -34.12 -17.26 -32.10
C GLN A 141 -35.37 -16.66 -31.43
N GLN A 142 -35.45 -15.34 -31.28
CA GLN A 142 -36.57 -14.73 -30.56
C GLN A 142 -37.86 -14.88 -31.38
N GLU A 143 -38.89 -15.49 -30.78
CA GLU A 143 -40.22 -15.57 -31.36
C GLU A 143 -40.94 -14.22 -31.18
N TRP A 144 -40.79 -13.34 -32.17
CA TRP A 144 -41.37 -12.00 -32.21
C TRP A 144 -42.90 -11.94 -32.23
N THR A 145 -43.58 -13.09 -32.25
CA THR A 145 -45.03 -13.20 -32.11
C THR A 145 -45.50 -13.07 -30.67
N ASN A 146 -44.61 -13.28 -29.70
CA ASN A 146 -44.92 -13.12 -28.28
C ASN A 146 -44.65 -11.68 -27.83
N GLU A 147 -45.49 -11.17 -26.94
CA GLU A 147 -45.31 -9.83 -26.38
C GLU A 147 -44.01 -9.78 -25.54
N LEU A 148 -43.21 -8.74 -25.75
CA LEU A 148 -42.01 -8.51 -24.96
C LEU A 148 -42.41 -8.00 -23.57
N ILE A 149 -42.14 -8.79 -22.54
CA ILE A 149 -42.36 -8.41 -21.14
C ILE A 149 -41.04 -7.92 -20.55
N ALA A 150 -40.97 -6.63 -20.21
CA ALA A 150 -39.83 -6.08 -19.48
C ALA A 150 -39.99 -6.36 -17.98
N THR A 151 -39.12 -7.22 -17.42
CA THR A 151 -39.05 -7.48 -15.97
C THR A 151 -38.10 -6.52 -15.22
N GLY A 152 -37.40 -5.68 -15.99
CA GLY A 152 -36.41 -4.72 -15.52
C GLY A 152 -35.39 -4.48 -16.64
N PHE A 153 -34.62 -3.40 -16.54
CA PHE A 153 -33.49 -3.17 -17.43
C PHE A 153 -32.37 -2.44 -16.72
N THR A 154 -31.14 -2.74 -17.13
CA THR A 154 -29.93 -2.07 -16.65
C THR A 154 -29.25 -1.38 -17.83
N PHE A 155 -29.05 -0.06 -17.75
CA PHE A 155 -28.17 0.65 -18.68
C PHE A 155 -26.82 0.88 -18.02
N ARG A 156 -25.76 0.46 -18.71
CA ARG A 156 -24.39 0.65 -18.26
C ARG A 156 -23.55 1.23 -19.39
N GLY A 157 -22.78 2.27 -19.08
CA GLY A 157 -21.86 2.91 -20.02
C GLY A 157 -20.73 3.59 -19.28
N SER A 158 -19.63 3.89 -19.97
CA SER A 158 -18.55 4.72 -19.42
C SER A 158 -18.07 5.77 -20.40
N ILE A 159 -17.63 6.89 -19.84
CA ILE A 159 -17.01 8.00 -20.54
C ILE A 159 -15.53 7.98 -20.15
N GLU A 160 -14.66 7.65 -21.09
CA GLU A 160 -13.21 7.65 -20.90
C GLU A 160 -12.62 9.05 -21.15
N GLY A 161 -11.40 9.28 -20.66
CA GLY A 161 -10.66 10.52 -20.92
C GLY A 161 -11.12 11.73 -20.12
N ILE A 162 -11.92 11.51 -19.06
CA ILE A 162 -12.25 12.56 -18.10
C ILE A 162 -10.97 12.96 -17.36
N ASN A 163 -10.82 14.25 -17.08
CA ASN A 163 -9.79 14.73 -16.18
C ASN A 163 -10.36 15.91 -15.39
N ARG A 164 -11.21 15.59 -14.41
CA ARG A 164 -11.99 16.57 -13.66
C ARG A 164 -11.63 16.54 -12.20
N GLU A 165 -11.10 17.66 -11.71
CA GLU A 165 -10.88 17.90 -10.29
C GLU A 165 -12.22 18.08 -9.56
N PHE A 166 -12.30 17.54 -8.35
CA PHE A 166 -13.47 17.60 -7.50
C PHE A 166 -13.04 17.74 -6.03
N GLY A 167 -13.35 18.89 -5.45
CA GLY A 167 -12.79 19.28 -4.14
C GLY A 167 -11.27 19.38 -4.18
N GLU A 168 -10.62 19.13 -3.05
CA GLU A 168 -9.17 19.32 -2.91
C GLU A 168 -8.34 18.05 -3.17
N PHE A 169 -8.99 16.87 -3.21
CA PHE A 169 -8.29 15.58 -3.22
C PHE A 169 -8.55 14.73 -4.44
N LEU A 170 -9.71 14.89 -5.09
CA LEU A 170 -10.17 13.94 -6.09
C LEU A 170 -9.95 14.48 -7.49
N THR A 171 -9.45 13.63 -8.38
CA THR A 171 -9.46 13.88 -9.82
C THR A 171 -10.05 12.66 -10.52
N PHE A 172 -11.26 12.80 -11.05
CA PHE A 172 -11.92 11.74 -11.81
C PHE A 172 -11.25 11.55 -13.17
N ARG A 173 -11.00 10.29 -13.55
CA ARG A 173 -10.30 9.91 -14.78
C ARG A 173 -11.22 9.30 -15.83
N ASN A 174 -12.32 8.72 -15.39
CA ASN A 174 -13.45 8.33 -16.22
C ASN A 174 -14.72 8.35 -15.37
N ALA A 175 -15.87 8.25 -16.03
CA ALA A 175 -17.16 8.14 -15.38
C ALA A 175 -17.99 7.06 -16.05
N GLY A 176 -18.14 5.95 -15.35
CA GLY A 176 -19.15 4.94 -15.59
C GLY A 176 -20.46 5.32 -14.93
N ILE A 177 -21.57 5.01 -15.59
CA ILE A 177 -22.91 5.07 -15.03
C ILE A 177 -23.54 3.69 -15.06
N ASN A 178 -24.24 3.34 -13.99
CA ASN A 178 -25.17 2.22 -13.93
C ASN A 178 -26.56 2.73 -13.58
N ILE A 179 -27.53 2.37 -14.41
CA ILE A 179 -28.94 2.72 -14.30
C ILE A 179 -29.70 1.42 -14.16
N ASP A 180 -30.28 1.14 -13.00
CA ASP A 180 -31.09 -0.05 -12.80
C ASP A 180 -32.57 0.34 -12.65
N VAL A 181 -33.43 -0.27 -13.45
CA VAL A 181 -34.88 -0.18 -13.32
C VAL A 181 -35.39 -1.52 -12.82
N VAL A 182 -35.86 -1.51 -11.58
CA VAL A 182 -36.32 -2.72 -10.88
C VAL A 182 -37.77 -2.54 -10.42
N PRO A 183 -38.58 -3.61 -10.43
CA PRO A 183 -39.87 -3.61 -9.74
C PRO A 183 -39.65 -3.40 -8.23
N ASP A 184 -40.44 -2.53 -7.61
CA ASP A 184 -40.52 -2.39 -6.16
C ASP A 184 -41.47 -3.44 -5.56
N SER A 185 -41.50 -3.52 -4.23
CA SER A 185 -42.34 -4.46 -3.48
C SER A 185 -43.84 -4.20 -3.60
N ALA A 186 -44.26 -3.03 -4.10
CA ALA A 186 -45.64 -2.69 -4.42
C ALA A 186 -45.98 -2.92 -5.91
N GLY A 187 -45.03 -3.41 -6.71
CA GLY A 187 -45.18 -3.62 -8.15
C GLY A 187 -45.04 -2.35 -9.00
N HIS A 188 -44.66 -1.22 -8.41
CA HIS A 188 -44.19 -0.07 -9.19
C HIS A 188 -42.76 -0.31 -9.64
N THR A 189 -42.20 0.61 -10.42
CA THR A 189 -40.81 0.54 -10.85
C THR A 189 -40.01 1.59 -10.10
N ALA A 190 -38.89 1.21 -9.49
CA ALA A 190 -37.89 2.10 -8.91
C ALA A 190 -36.74 2.29 -9.91
N THR A 191 -36.09 3.45 -9.87
CA THR A 191 -34.86 3.65 -10.64
C THR A 191 -33.72 3.95 -9.69
N LEU A 192 -32.66 3.17 -9.82
CA LEU A 192 -31.44 3.30 -9.04
C LEU A 192 -30.32 3.74 -9.98
N TRP A 193 -29.51 4.69 -9.51
CA TRP A 193 -28.42 5.26 -10.27
C TRP A 193 -27.16 5.16 -9.42
N SER A 194 -26.07 4.70 -10.01
CA SER A 194 -24.75 4.77 -9.39
C SER A 194 -23.71 5.09 -10.44
N PHE A 195 -22.62 5.67 -9.99
CA PHE A 195 -21.47 5.96 -10.83
C PHE A 195 -20.29 5.11 -10.37
N TYR A 196 -19.42 4.76 -11.30
CA TYR A 196 -18.23 3.97 -11.00
C TYR A 196 -17.11 4.37 -11.94
N GLY A 197 -15.87 4.07 -11.59
CA GLY A 197 -14.76 4.36 -12.49
C GLY A 197 -13.45 4.36 -11.76
N LYS A 198 -12.50 5.14 -12.29
CA LYS A 198 -11.19 5.39 -11.73
C LYS A 198 -11.02 6.86 -11.40
N LEU A 199 -10.38 7.12 -10.27
CA LEU A 199 -9.98 8.46 -9.85
C LEU A 199 -8.57 8.45 -9.29
N HIS A 200 -8.01 9.64 -9.19
CA HIS A 200 -6.81 9.91 -8.42
C HIS A 200 -7.22 10.51 -7.08
N LEU A 201 -6.70 9.97 -5.99
CA LEU A 201 -6.82 10.52 -4.64
C LEU A 201 -5.46 11.09 -4.22
N ALA A 202 -5.38 12.40 -4.06
CA ALA A 202 -4.21 13.03 -3.47
C ALA A 202 -4.12 12.69 -1.98
N ILE A 203 -2.92 12.34 -1.51
CA ILE A 203 -2.65 12.10 -0.08
C ILE A 203 -1.67 13.18 0.39
N PRO A 204 -1.92 13.84 1.55
CA PRO A 204 -0.97 14.78 2.11
C PRO A 204 0.43 14.18 2.23
N ASN A 205 1.46 14.95 1.88
CA ASN A 205 2.87 14.54 1.90
C ASN A 205 3.24 13.37 0.96
N SER A 206 2.33 12.94 0.07
CA SER A 206 2.65 12.00 -1.00
C SER A 206 3.08 12.74 -2.27
N VAL A 207 4.12 12.24 -2.95
CA VAL A 207 4.61 12.79 -4.22
C VAL A 207 3.74 12.43 -5.42
N ALA A 208 2.95 11.36 -5.31
CA ALA A 208 2.04 10.89 -6.35
C ALA A 208 0.65 10.58 -5.75
N PRO A 209 -0.44 10.84 -6.49
CA PRO A 209 -1.77 10.46 -6.05
C PRO A 209 -1.98 8.94 -6.15
N LEU A 210 -2.88 8.42 -5.32
CA LEU A 210 -3.32 7.02 -5.41
C LEU A 210 -4.28 6.86 -6.57
N VAL A 211 -4.13 5.81 -7.36
CA VAL A 211 -5.08 5.45 -8.43
C VAL A 211 -6.06 4.45 -7.87
N LEU A 212 -7.32 4.84 -7.73
CA LEU A 212 -8.35 4.04 -7.07
C LEU A 212 -9.53 3.81 -8.01
N ASN A 213 -10.16 2.65 -7.90
CA ASN A 213 -11.52 2.46 -8.40
C ASN A 213 -12.48 3.12 -7.42
N TYR A 214 -13.53 3.75 -7.92
CA TYR A 214 -14.55 4.36 -7.09
C TYR A 214 -15.94 3.84 -7.42
N LYS A 215 -16.83 3.94 -6.44
CA LYS A 215 -18.28 3.93 -6.59
C LYS A 215 -18.83 5.20 -5.96
N LEU A 216 -19.69 5.91 -6.69
CA LEU A 216 -20.37 7.11 -6.22
C LEU A 216 -21.87 6.86 -6.24
N GLU A 217 -22.50 7.04 -5.08
CA GLU A 217 -23.92 6.83 -4.85
C GLU A 217 -24.58 8.15 -4.43
N PRO A 218 -25.38 8.76 -5.32
CA PRO A 218 -26.14 9.94 -4.95
C PRO A 218 -27.24 9.56 -3.95
N LYS A 219 -27.25 10.23 -2.80
CA LYS A 219 -28.36 10.21 -1.84
C LYS A 219 -29.17 11.51 -1.97
N THR A 220 -30.23 11.66 -1.17
CA THR A 220 -31.07 12.88 -1.18
C THR A 220 -30.21 14.13 -0.97
N ASP A 221 -29.43 14.15 0.12
CA ASP A 221 -28.68 15.35 0.56
C ASP A 221 -27.16 15.20 0.49
N SER A 222 -26.65 14.02 0.15
CA SER A 222 -25.22 13.72 0.08
C SER A 222 -24.82 12.98 -1.19
N LEU A 223 -23.51 12.97 -1.45
CA LEU A 223 -22.84 12.10 -2.41
C LEU A 223 -21.91 11.19 -1.61
N ASP A 224 -22.24 9.90 -1.58
CA ASP A 224 -21.41 8.92 -0.92
C ASP A 224 -20.42 8.35 -1.93
N ILE A 225 -19.14 8.35 -1.57
CA ILE A 225 -18.06 7.87 -2.44
C ILE A 225 -17.30 6.80 -1.67
N SER A 226 -17.23 5.59 -2.21
CA SER A 226 -16.30 4.56 -1.78
C SER A 226 -15.21 4.36 -2.81
N MET A 227 -13.98 4.13 -2.36
CA MET A 227 -12.81 3.99 -3.21
C MET A 227 -11.91 2.87 -2.69
N ALA A 228 -11.38 2.07 -3.60
CA ALA A 228 -10.47 0.99 -3.29
C ALA A 228 -9.49 0.75 -4.45
N PHE A 229 -8.37 0.12 -4.16
CA PHE A 229 -7.43 -0.32 -5.18
C PHE A 229 -8.03 -1.39 -6.10
N GLY A 230 -7.41 -1.64 -7.26
CA GLY A 230 -7.75 -2.77 -8.10
C GLY A 230 -7.54 -4.12 -7.42
N GLU A 231 -8.16 -5.16 -7.96
CA GLU A 231 -7.95 -6.51 -7.45
C GLU A 231 -6.47 -6.90 -7.52
N GLY A 232 -5.89 -7.26 -6.38
CA GLY A 232 -4.46 -7.63 -6.25
C GLY A 232 -3.49 -6.45 -6.13
N GLU A 233 -3.96 -5.21 -6.22
CA GLU A 233 -3.13 -4.02 -6.00
C GLU A 233 -2.98 -3.73 -4.50
N LEU A 234 -1.79 -3.25 -4.11
CA LEU A 234 -1.46 -2.88 -2.73
C LEU A 234 -1.22 -1.37 -2.64
N TRP A 235 -1.48 -0.79 -1.48
CA TRP A 235 -0.94 0.53 -1.18
C TRP A 235 0.49 0.37 -0.71
N GLU A 236 1.44 0.70 -1.58
CA GLU A 236 2.86 0.62 -1.26
C GLU A 236 3.36 1.82 -0.47
N SER A 237 4.30 1.56 0.44
CA SER A 237 4.98 2.57 1.27
C SER A 237 4.02 3.59 1.91
N VAL A 238 3.03 3.07 2.62
CA VAL A 238 1.91 3.84 3.14
C VAL A 238 2.38 5.03 3.97
N PHE A 239 1.84 6.22 3.66
CA PHE A 239 2.23 7.50 4.24
C PHE A 239 3.74 7.81 4.22
N GLY A 240 4.50 7.19 3.32
CA GLY A 240 5.94 7.35 3.21
C GLY A 240 6.77 6.36 4.03
N VAL A 241 6.16 5.41 4.74
CA VAL A 241 6.89 4.35 5.47
C VAL A 241 7.37 3.30 4.48
N SER A 242 8.67 3.32 4.13
CA SER A 242 9.26 2.38 3.18
C SER A 242 9.03 0.92 3.60
N GLY A 243 8.62 0.08 2.64
CA GLY A 243 8.39 -1.36 2.85
C GLY A 243 7.07 -1.70 3.56
N LEU A 244 6.31 -0.70 4.02
CA LEU A 244 4.99 -0.90 4.60
C LEU A 244 3.93 -0.90 3.50
N ASN A 245 3.46 -2.10 3.15
CA ASN A 245 2.44 -2.28 2.13
C ASN A 245 1.13 -2.77 2.77
N LEU A 246 0.02 -2.16 2.38
CA LEU A 246 -1.32 -2.51 2.89
C LEU A 246 -2.18 -3.16 1.83
N ASP A 247 -2.98 -4.14 2.25
CA ASP A 247 -3.97 -4.82 1.42
C ASP A 247 -5.39 -4.39 1.78
N ARG A 248 -6.31 -4.55 0.82
CA ARG A 248 -7.75 -4.30 1.00
C ARG A 248 -8.04 -2.93 1.62
N VAL A 249 -7.35 -1.91 1.13
CA VAL A 249 -7.53 -0.53 1.57
C VAL A 249 -8.82 0.02 0.97
N GLU A 250 -9.68 0.54 1.84
CA GLU A 250 -10.95 1.18 1.46
C GLU A 250 -11.02 2.58 2.05
N PHE A 251 -11.33 3.55 1.20
CA PHE A 251 -11.62 4.92 1.56
C PHE A 251 -13.11 5.19 1.36
N ILE A 252 -13.76 5.82 2.33
CA ILE A 252 -15.18 6.17 2.27
C ILE A 252 -15.34 7.62 2.68
N THR A 253 -16.17 8.36 1.96
CA THR A 253 -16.60 9.70 2.36
C THR A 253 -18.07 9.93 2.00
N SER A 254 -18.72 10.83 2.72
CA SER A 254 -20.06 11.31 2.41
C SER A 254 -20.02 12.83 2.36
N ILE A 255 -20.31 13.38 1.18
CA ILE A 255 -20.15 14.81 0.91
C ILE A 255 -21.54 15.43 0.84
N PRO A 256 -21.90 16.37 1.73
CA PRO A 256 -23.15 17.10 1.62
C PRO A 256 -23.22 17.86 0.30
N LYS A 257 -24.34 17.77 -0.43
CA LYS A 257 -24.52 18.49 -1.70
C LYS A 257 -24.49 20.02 -1.53
N SER A 258 -24.79 20.51 -0.34
CA SER A 258 -24.67 21.92 0.02
C SER A 258 -23.22 22.41 0.18
N ASP A 259 -22.27 21.49 0.37
CA ASP A 259 -20.89 21.81 0.77
C ASP A 259 -19.84 20.97 0.03
N VAL A 260 -20.04 20.83 -1.28
CA VAL A 260 -19.22 19.96 -2.13
C VAL A 260 -17.74 20.38 -2.21
N LYS A 261 -17.35 21.52 -1.60
CA LYS A 261 -16.08 22.19 -1.90
C LYS A 261 -15.25 22.67 -0.71
N THR A 262 -15.70 22.60 0.56
CA THR A 262 -14.96 23.31 1.65
C THR A 262 -14.25 22.43 2.68
N SER A 263 -14.63 21.16 2.88
CA SER A 263 -13.78 20.21 3.64
C SER A 263 -14.11 18.76 3.30
N MET A 264 -13.17 18.06 2.65
CA MET A 264 -13.28 16.61 2.44
C MET A 264 -12.46 15.88 3.49
N GLU A 265 -13.08 14.89 4.10
CA GLU A 265 -12.44 13.92 4.97
C GLU A 265 -12.84 12.52 4.51
N PHE A 266 -11.87 11.63 4.48
CA PHE A 266 -12.04 10.25 4.06
C PHE A 266 -11.77 9.34 5.25
N SER A 267 -12.77 8.57 5.66
CA SER A 267 -12.57 7.44 6.54
C SER A 267 -11.80 6.37 5.79
N LEU A 268 -10.79 5.80 6.42
CA LEU A 268 -9.87 4.85 5.85
C LEU A 268 -9.89 3.57 6.66
N THR A 269 -9.98 2.42 6.00
CA THR A 269 -9.75 1.12 6.62
C THR A 269 -8.79 0.29 5.78
N ALA A 270 -8.01 -0.56 6.43
CA ALA A 270 -7.08 -1.45 5.75
C ALA A 270 -6.87 -2.73 6.56
N LYS A 271 -6.38 -3.77 5.89
CA LYS A 271 -5.83 -4.93 6.58
C LYS A 271 -4.31 -4.92 6.47
N TRP A 272 -3.70 -5.50 7.49
CA TRP A 272 -2.26 -5.61 7.60
C TRP A 272 -1.88 -6.83 8.43
N SER A 273 -0.61 -7.20 8.41
CA SER A 273 -0.08 -8.20 9.31
C SER A 273 1.25 -7.78 9.92
N LEU A 274 1.34 -7.86 11.24
CA LEU A 274 2.56 -7.64 12.01
C LEU A 274 3.10 -8.99 12.46
N GLY A 275 4.22 -9.45 11.87
CA GLY A 275 4.83 -10.73 12.24
C GLY A 275 3.87 -11.94 12.11
N GLY A 276 2.93 -11.90 11.16
CA GLY A 276 1.89 -12.92 11.00
C GLY A 276 0.62 -12.69 11.82
N ILE A 277 0.61 -11.71 12.73
CA ILE A 277 -0.59 -11.31 13.49
C ILE A 277 -1.46 -10.44 12.57
N PRO A 278 -2.71 -10.82 12.26
CA PRO A 278 -3.59 -9.99 11.45
C PRO A 278 -4.06 -8.76 12.24
N VAL A 279 -4.00 -7.60 11.60
CA VAL A 279 -4.40 -6.31 12.19
C VAL A 279 -5.39 -5.63 11.26
N VAL A 280 -6.49 -5.14 11.82
CA VAL A 280 -7.38 -4.22 11.12
C VAL A 280 -6.98 -2.81 11.51
N LEU A 281 -6.69 -1.99 10.50
CA LEU A 281 -6.32 -0.60 10.66
C LEU A 281 -7.51 0.28 10.29
N SER A 282 -7.74 1.33 11.06
CA SER A 282 -8.73 2.37 10.76
C SER A 282 -8.15 3.76 11.00
N GLY A 283 -8.61 4.74 10.25
CA GLY A 283 -8.11 6.10 10.35
C GLY A 283 -8.82 7.04 9.41
N HIS A 284 -8.18 8.16 9.13
CA HIS A 284 -8.75 9.20 8.28
C HIS A 284 -7.68 9.90 7.46
N VAL A 285 -8.10 10.46 6.33
CA VAL A 285 -7.30 11.34 5.48
C VAL A 285 -8.06 12.65 5.31
N SER A 286 -7.40 13.74 5.66
CA SER A 286 -7.88 15.11 5.53
C SER A 286 -6.73 16.01 5.07
N LYS A 287 -6.99 17.31 4.89
CA LYS A 287 -5.95 18.27 4.48
C LYS A 287 -4.86 18.44 5.52
N ALA A 288 -5.26 18.43 6.78
CA ALA A 288 -4.39 18.70 7.91
C ALA A 288 -3.65 17.44 8.38
N HIS A 289 -4.27 16.28 8.25
CA HIS A 289 -3.77 15.06 8.86
C HIS A 289 -4.20 13.81 8.11
N ALA A 290 -3.31 12.82 8.06
CA ALA A 290 -3.56 11.50 7.50
C ALA A 290 -2.89 10.45 8.39
N SER A 291 -3.69 9.52 8.91
CA SER A 291 -3.20 8.48 9.81
C SER A 291 -4.02 7.20 9.74
N LEU A 292 -3.38 6.11 10.15
CA LEU A 292 -3.99 4.80 10.38
C LEU A 292 -3.61 4.31 11.77
N ARG A 293 -4.57 3.72 12.48
CA ARG A 293 -4.36 3.14 13.80
C ARG A 293 -4.92 1.73 13.88
N GLY A 294 -4.28 0.89 14.69
CA GLY A 294 -4.72 -0.47 14.95
C GLY A 294 -4.43 -0.86 16.39
N TYR A 295 -4.99 -1.99 16.82
CA TYR A 295 -4.78 -2.52 18.17
C TYR A 295 -4.35 -3.98 18.11
N ILE A 296 -3.37 -4.34 18.95
CA ILE A 296 -2.90 -5.70 19.17
C ILE A 296 -2.76 -5.93 20.67
N GLU A 297 -3.31 -7.03 21.17
CA GLU A 297 -3.27 -7.36 22.59
C GLU A 297 -1.85 -7.71 23.09
N SER A 298 -1.06 -8.42 22.29
CA SER A 298 0.30 -8.82 22.65
C SER A 298 1.19 -8.93 21.41
N VAL A 299 2.43 -8.48 21.53
CA VAL A 299 3.45 -8.54 20.48
C VAL A 299 4.72 -9.13 21.08
N SER A 300 5.35 -10.10 20.40
CA SER A 300 6.64 -10.64 20.83
C SER A 300 7.80 -9.90 20.17
N MET A 301 8.99 -9.99 20.75
CA MET A 301 10.21 -9.49 20.12
C MET A 301 10.51 -10.20 18.78
N ASN A 302 10.07 -11.46 18.60
CA ASN A 302 10.19 -12.13 17.32
C ASN A 302 9.29 -11.50 16.25
N ASP A 303 8.08 -11.10 16.60
CA ASP A 303 7.15 -10.44 15.67
C ASP A 303 7.69 -9.08 15.23
N LEU A 304 8.29 -8.33 16.15
CA LEU A 304 9.00 -7.07 15.83
C LEU A 304 10.24 -7.30 14.95
N ARG A 305 10.98 -8.40 15.14
CA ARG A 305 12.10 -8.76 14.24
C ARG A 305 11.61 -9.07 12.83
N GLN A 306 10.51 -9.81 12.70
CA GLN A 306 9.91 -10.10 11.41
C GLN A 306 9.39 -8.84 10.72
N LEU A 307 8.74 -7.95 11.48
CA LEU A 307 8.31 -6.63 11.00
C LEU A 307 9.50 -5.78 10.54
N PHE A 308 10.57 -5.70 11.33
CA PHE A 308 11.76 -4.96 10.93
C PHE A 308 12.37 -5.52 9.63
N ALA A 309 12.47 -6.84 9.53
CA ALA A 309 12.97 -7.50 8.32
C ALA A 309 12.08 -7.21 7.11
N SER A 310 10.76 -7.20 7.25
CA SER A 310 9.86 -6.90 6.12
C SER A 310 9.98 -5.45 5.65
N LEU A 311 10.07 -4.49 6.58
CA LEU A 311 10.19 -3.06 6.26
C LEU A 311 11.55 -2.69 5.64
N THR A 312 12.61 -3.43 6.00
CA THR A 312 13.99 -3.09 5.61
C THR A 312 14.57 -3.99 4.51
N GLY A 313 13.76 -4.86 3.90
CA GLY A 313 14.22 -5.76 2.83
C GLY A 313 15.13 -6.89 3.31
N GLY A 314 14.91 -7.39 4.53
CA GLY A 314 15.58 -8.56 5.09
C GLY A 314 16.73 -8.25 6.06
N LYS A 315 16.92 -7.00 6.49
CA LYS A 315 17.92 -6.72 7.54
C LYS A 315 17.50 -7.40 8.84
N THR A 316 18.50 -7.80 9.63
CA THR A 316 18.29 -8.49 10.90
C THR A 316 18.69 -7.57 12.06
N LEU A 317 17.84 -7.48 13.08
CA LEU A 317 18.15 -6.78 14.33
C LEU A 317 19.22 -7.53 15.13
N ASN A 318 20.04 -6.80 15.87
CA ASN A 318 20.97 -7.39 16.83
C ASN A 318 20.22 -8.27 17.86
N PRO A 319 20.85 -9.34 18.37
CA PRO A 319 20.25 -10.18 19.41
C PRO A 319 19.99 -9.33 20.65
N VAL A 320 18.82 -9.54 21.27
CA VAL A 320 18.38 -8.84 22.49
C VAL A 320 18.36 -9.90 23.58
N GLU A 321 19.12 -9.70 24.65
CA GLU A 321 19.17 -10.64 25.78
C GLU A 321 18.13 -10.30 26.86
N GLN A 322 17.63 -9.07 26.87
CA GLN A 322 16.61 -8.58 27.80
C GLN A 322 15.25 -9.25 27.52
N ASP A 323 14.48 -9.52 28.57
CA ASP A 323 13.10 -9.96 28.44
C ASP A 323 12.21 -8.75 28.11
N VAL A 324 11.93 -8.54 26.83
CA VAL A 324 11.07 -7.44 26.38
C VAL A 324 9.68 -7.95 26.05
N ARG A 325 8.67 -7.45 26.77
CA ARG A 325 7.26 -7.84 26.63
C ARG A 325 6.41 -6.64 26.24
N PHE A 326 5.53 -6.84 25.27
CA PHE A 326 4.62 -5.80 24.75
C PHE A 326 3.18 -6.27 24.94
N SER A 327 2.36 -5.48 25.62
CA SER A 327 0.93 -5.73 25.80
C SER A 327 0.09 -4.47 25.56
N ASN A 328 -1.15 -4.68 25.13
CA ASN A 328 -2.13 -3.63 24.86
C ASN A 328 -1.58 -2.54 23.91
N ILE A 329 -1.07 -2.99 22.76
CA ILE A 329 -0.33 -2.17 21.81
C ILE A 329 -1.29 -1.51 20.82
N THR A 330 -1.23 -0.19 20.75
CA THR A 330 -1.80 0.63 19.68
C THR A 330 -0.72 0.91 18.64
N ILE A 331 -1.02 0.60 17.39
CA ILE A 331 -0.18 0.95 16.24
C ILE A 331 -0.65 2.28 15.69
N GLU A 332 0.27 3.15 15.29
CA GLU A 332 0.00 4.37 14.53
C GLU A 332 0.94 4.47 13.33
N ILE A 333 0.37 4.70 12.15
CA ILE A 333 1.08 4.95 10.90
C ILE A 333 0.68 6.34 10.42
N ALA A 334 1.63 7.27 10.41
CA ALA A 334 1.43 8.64 9.95
C ALA A 334 2.77 9.29 9.61
N GLU A 335 2.78 10.20 8.65
CA GLU A 335 3.92 11.11 8.39
C GLU A 335 5.28 10.39 8.25
N GLY A 336 5.33 9.29 7.50
CA GLY A 336 6.56 8.51 7.29
C GLY A 336 7.03 7.71 8.50
N ARG A 337 6.22 7.61 9.55
CA ARG A 337 6.55 6.90 10.80
C ARG A 337 5.58 5.76 11.07
N LEU A 338 6.14 4.68 11.62
CA LEU A 338 5.41 3.57 12.23
C LEU A 338 5.75 3.56 13.73
N MET A 339 4.76 3.86 14.56
CA MET A 339 4.90 3.98 16.01
C MET A 339 4.00 2.96 16.69
N LEU A 340 4.48 2.38 17.78
CA LEU A 340 3.69 1.52 18.64
C LEU A 340 3.66 2.11 20.05
N TYR A 341 2.48 2.17 20.64
CA TYR A 341 2.22 2.70 21.98
C TYR A 341 1.56 1.63 22.83
N GLY A 342 1.89 1.55 24.11
CA GLY A 342 1.18 0.68 25.02
C GLY A 342 1.99 0.32 26.25
N GLU A 343 1.74 -0.87 26.79
CA GLU A 343 2.48 -1.36 27.94
C GLU A 343 3.71 -2.13 27.46
N VAL A 344 4.89 -1.61 27.81
CA VAL A 344 6.17 -2.25 27.50
C VAL A 344 6.88 -2.57 28.80
N TRP A 345 7.40 -3.78 28.89
CA TRP A 345 8.26 -4.21 29.97
C TRP A 345 9.64 -4.53 29.40
N VAL A 346 10.68 -4.06 30.07
CA VAL A 346 12.06 -4.44 29.80
C VAL A 346 12.59 -5.07 31.08
N ASP A 347 12.84 -6.38 31.03
CA ASP A 347 13.11 -7.23 32.17
C ASP A 347 11.97 -7.14 33.22
N SER A 348 12.28 -6.62 34.41
CA SER A 348 11.32 -6.41 35.50
C SER A 348 10.69 -5.01 35.53
N TYR A 349 11.12 -4.10 34.65
CA TYR A 349 10.70 -2.70 34.69
C TYR A 349 9.57 -2.42 33.72
N LYS A 350 8.46 -1.86 34.22
CA LYS A 350 7.38 -1.33 33.40
C LYS A 350 7.77 0.04 32.85
N VAL A 351 7.66 0.21 31.54
CA VAL A 351 7.86 1.47 30.83
C VAL A 351 6.50 2.13 30.63
N ALA A 352 6.23 3.18 31.40
CA ALA A 352 5.02 4.00 31.29
C ALA A 352 5.10 4.95 30.09
N ALA A 353 3.97 5.13 29.41
CA ALA A 353 3.86 5.90 28.16
C ALA A 353 4.92 5.49 27.13
N ALA A 354 5.13 4.18 26.99
CA ALA A 354 6.14 3.64 26.10
C ALA A 354 5.81 3.98 24.64
N GLU A 355 6.82 4.48 23.93
CA GLU A 355 6.84 4.68 22.49
C GLU A 355 7.89 3.76 21.88
N VAL A 356 7.47 2.96 20.92
CA VAL A 356 8.35 2.09 20.13
C VAL A 356 8.39 2.63 18.71
N LEU A 357 9.53 3.18 18.32
CA LEU A 357 9.79 3.66 16.97
C LEU A 357 10.52 2.60 16.16
N ILE A 358 9.99 2.28 14.98
CA ILE A 358 10.64 1.36 14.03
C ILE A 358 11.15 2.18 12.84
N SER A 359 12.45 2.08 12.57
CA SER A 359 13.12 2.83 11.51
C SER A 359 14.02 1.90 10.67
N VAL A 360 14.66 2.44 9.63
CA VAL A 360 15.63 1.70 8.80
C VAL A 360 16.93 1.34 9.54
N ASP A 361 17.20 2.03 10.65
CA ASP A 361 18.42 1.89 11.45
C ASP A 361 18.24 0.93 12.64
N GLY A 362 16.99 0.66 13.03
CA GLY A 362 16.67 -0.22 14.15
C GLY A 362 15.34 0.10 14.81
N ILE A 363 15.17 -0.45 16.01
CA ILE A 363 14.03 -0.21 16.90
C ILE A 363 14.51 0.60 18.10
N SER A 364 13.77 1.64 18.45
CA SER A 364 13.96 2.38 19.71
C SER A 364 12.71 2.25 20.57
N ILE A 365 12.88 1.93 21.85
CA ILE A 365 11.82 1.88 22.86
C ILE A 365 12.13 2.98 23.86
N SER A 366 11.22 3.90 24.10
CA SER A 366 11.43 4.96 25.07
C SER A 366 10.19 5.19 25.93
N GLY A 367 10.40 5.66 27.16
CA GLY A 367 9.29 6.01 28.04
C GLY A 367 9.75 6.24 29.48
N ALA A 368 8.82 6.67 30.32
CA ALA A 368 9.11 6.82 31.75
C ALA A 368 9.21 5.43 32.39
N VAL A 369 10.07 5.27 33.38
CA VAL A 369 10.14 4.08 34.22
C VAL A 369 9.97 4.49 35.67
N GLU A 370 9.52 3.56 36.52
CA GLU A 370 9.49 3.79 37.96
C GLU A 370 10.91 4.09 38.48
N ASP A 371 10.99 4.77 39.62
CA ASP A 371 12.26 5.21 40.20
C ASP A 371 13.24 4.04 40.34
N LEU A 372 14.42 4.20 39.75
CA LEU A 372 15.39 3.13 39.61
C LEU A 372 16.38 3.15 40.77
N HIS A 373 16.56 2.00 41.41
CA HIS A 373 17.57 1.81 42.43
C HIS A 373 18.81 1.12 41.82
N LEU A 374 19.93 1.84 41.75
CA LEU A 374 21.21 1.31 41.27
C LEU A 374 22.13 1.00 42.46
N GLY A 375 21.96 -0.18 43.07
CA GLY A 375 22.65 -0.52 44.33
C GLY A 375 21.90 0.02 45.55
N GLU A 376 22.58 0.12 46.70
CA GLU A 376 21.98 0.56 47.97
C GLU A 376 21.82 2.09 48.07
N ASP A 377 22.67 2.86 47.38
CA ASP A 377 22.81 4.31 47.63
C ASP A 377 22.30 5.22 46.50
N ILE A 378 21.94 4.67 45.34
CA ILE A 378 21.60 5.48 44.16
C ILE A 378 20.12 5.32 43.82
N HIS A 379 19.36 6.38 44.09
CA HIS A 379 17.98 6.54 43.71
C HIS A 379 17.85 7.47 42.51
N VAL A 380 17.42 6.95 41.36
CA VAL A 380 17.16 7.73 40.16
C VAL A 380 15.67 8.07 40.10
N GLU A 381 15.34 9.31 40.43
CA GLU A 381 14.00 9.88 40.33
C GLU A 381 13.68 10.30 38.88
N ASN A 382 12.39 10.21 38.52
CA ASN A 382 11.88 10.62 37.20
C ASN A 382 12.65 9.95 36.05
N ALA A 383 12.99 8.68 36.23
CA ALA A 383 13.80 7.93 35.30
C ALA A 383 13.06 7.76 33.96
N LYS A 384 13.80 7.96 32.87
CA LYS A 384 13.37 7.73 31.49
C LYS A 384 14.29 6.72 30.86
N LEU A 385 13.71 5.66 30.31
CA LEU A 385 14.41 4.65 29.53
C LEU A 385 14.40 5.03 28.05
N GLU A 386 15.52 4.80 27.39
CA GLU A 386 15.69 4.77 25.94
C GLU A 386 16.51 3.52 25.58
N PHE A 387 15.85 2.51 25.03
CA PHE A 387 16.43 1.23 24.69
C PHE A 387 16.50 1.09 23.17
N ILE A 388 17.72 1.04 22.63
CA ILE A 388 17.97 1.08 21.19
C ILE A 388 18.51 -0.28 20.73
N ILE A 389 17.87 -0.85 19.71
CA ILE A 389 18.25 -2.10 19.06
C ILE A 389 18.63 -1.78 17.61
N GLY A 390 19.92 -1.72 17.32
CA GLY A 390 20.42 -1.55 15.95
C GLY A 390 20.28 -2.80 15.09
N HIS A 391 20.61 -2.68 13.80
CA HIS A 391 20.71 -3.81 12.87
C HIS A 391 22.14 -4.33 12.71
N VAL A 392 22.27 -5.60 12.30
CA VAL A 392 23.54 -6.21 11.94
C VAL A 392 24.06 -5.53 10.67
N GLY A 393 25.22 -4.88 10.73
CA GLY A 393 25.88 -4.34 9.55
C GLY A 393 26.44 -5.49 8.69
N GLN A 394 26.17 -5.48 7.38
CA GLN A 394 26.94 -6.33 6.47
C GLN A 394 28.38 -5.81 6.43
N GLN A 395 29.35 -6.73 6.57
CA GLN A 395 30.75 -6.43 6.26
C GLN A 395 30.81 -5.87 4.83
N LEU A 396 31.34 -4.66 4.68
CA LEU A 396 31.96 -4.29 3.42
C LEU A 396 33.10 -5.29 3.23
N GLU A 397 32.98 -6.17 2.25
CA GLU A 397 34.14 -6.89 1.74
C GLU A 397 35.19 -5.83 1.39
N ASP A 398 36.39 -5.98 1.95
CA ASP A 398 37.58 -5.24 1.54
C ASP A 398 37.85 -5.54 0.05
N GLY A 399 37.11 -4.84 -0.81
CA GLY A 399 37.53 -4.56 -2.16
C GLY A 399 38.78 -3.73 -2.05
N SER A 400 39.93 -4.40 -2.11
CA SER A 400 41.24 -3.84 -2.47
C SER A 400 41.14 -3.20 -3.87
N GLY A 401 40.47 -2.05 -3.94
CA GLY A 401 40.37 -1.13 -5.06
C GLY A 401 41.04 0.17 -4.63
N ASN A 402 42.36 0.19 -4.77
CA ASN A 402 43.25 1.30 -4.46
C ASN A 402 42.78 2.60 -5.16
N THR A 403 42.03 3.46 -4.46
CA THR A 403 41.78 4.84 -4.92
C THR A 403 42.73 5.75 -4.16
N LYS A 404 43.93 5.90 -4.72
CA LYS A 404 44.92 6.89 -4.29
C LYS A 404 44.40 8.28 -4.67
N ILE A 405 44.28 9.14 -3.67
CA ILE A 405 44.19 10.60 -3.83
C ILE A 405 45.38 11.04 -4.68
N SER A 406 45.10 11.70 -5.79
CA SER A 406 46.10 12.35 -6.63
C SER A 406 46.27 13.81 -6.22
N THR A 407 47.50 14.16 -5.85
CA THR A 407 48.01 15.54 -5.84
C THR A 407 49.34 15.55 -6.60
N GLY A 408 49.37 16.29 -7.71
CA GLY A 408 50.54 17.03 -8.23
C GLY A 408 51.75 16.32 -8.88
N THR A 409 51.82 16.42 -10.22
CA THR A 409 52.97 16.93 -11.01
C THR A 409 54.14 15.98 -11.44
N THR A 410 54.03 15.47 -12.69
CA THR A 410 55.03 15.33 -13.81
C THR A 410 56.38 14.55 -13.66
N PRO A 411 57.08 14.15 -14.76
CA PRO A 411 57.46 12.76 -15.01
C PRO A 411 58.98 12.52 -15.23
N GLY A 412 59.43 11.27 -15.15
CA GLY A 412 60.80 10.92 -15.57
C GLY A 412 61.20 9.46 -15.36
N ASP A 413 61.25 8.73 -16.48
CA ASP A 413 62.15 7.64 -16.87
C ASP A 413 62.63 6.55 -15.89
N GLY A 414 62.26 5.31 -16.24
CA GLY A 414 63.25 4.27 -16.56
C GLY A 414 63.49 3.16 -15.52
N PRO A 415 63.81 1.90 -15.95
CA PRO A 415 63.38 0.68 -15.28
C PRO A 415 64.53 -0.17 -14.68
N LYS A 416 64.17 -1.36 -14.17
CA LYS A 416 64.97 -2.56 -13.76
C LYS A 416 65.10 -2.71 -12.24
N ASP A 417 65.18 -3.89 -11.62
CA ASP A 417 65.00 -5.29 -11.97
C ASP A 417 65.09 -6.08 -10.64
N VAL A 418 64.38 -7.22 -10.57
CA VAL A 418 64.75 -8.47 -9.85
C VAL A 418 64.46 -8.63 -8.34
N PRO A 419 63.99 -9.83 -7.92
CA PRO A 419 63.42 -10.12 -6.61
C PRO A 419 64.41 -10.82 -5.67
N SER A 420 64.15 -10.80 -4.36
CA SER A 420 64.81 -11.73 -3.44
C SER A 420 63.99 -12.02 -2.19
N SER A 421 63.71 -13.31 -2.04
CA SER A 421 63.44 -14.10 -0.83
C SER A 421 64.05 -13.57 0.47
N ASN A 422 63.33 -13.64 1.59
CA ASN A 422 63.21 -14.85 2.42
C ASN A 422 62.16 -14.68 3.54
N PRO A 423 61.70 -15.77 4.17
CA PRO A 423 60.59 -15.81 5.11
C PRO A 423 61.07 -15.58 6.53
N ASP A 424 60.25 -14.97 7.37
CA ASP A 424 60.31 -15.23 8.80
C ASP A 424 58.93 -15.12 9.45
N SER A 425 58.55 -16.24 10.04
CA SER A 425 57.38 -16.51 10.83
C SER A 425 57.36 -15.65 12.10
N LYS A 426 56.26 -14.91 12.30
CA LYS A 426 55.75 -14.61 13.64
C LYS A 426 54.24 -14.79 13.69
N GLU A 427 53.85 -15.76 14.50
CA GLU A 427 52.52 -15.98 15.09
C GLU A 427 51.67 -14.71 15.14
N LYS A 428 50.59 -14.70 14.36
CA LYS A 428 49.41 -13.89 14.64
C LYS A 428 48.47 -14.76 15.46
N GLY A 429 48.38 -14.47 16.76
CA GLY A 429 47.26 -14.92 17.58
C GLY A 429 45.92 -14.45 16.99
N PRO A 430 44.80 -15.09 17.34
CA PRO A 430 43.51 -14.83 16.72
C PRO A 430 43.10 -13.39 17.01
N LYS A 431 43.13 -12.53 15.98
CA LYS A 431 42.50 -11.22 16.02
C LYS A 431 40.99 -11.45 16.00
N THR A 432 40.35 -11.30 17.15
CA THR A 432 38.90 -11.20 17.28
C THR A 432 38.43 -10.02 16.43
N ALA A 433 37.70 -10.34 15.36
CA ALA A 433 37.04 -9.36 14.51
C ALA A 433 35.91 -8.69 15.32
N ARG A 434 36.04 -7.39 15.60
CA ARG A 434 34.94 -6.59 16.18
C ARG A 434 33.93 -6.30 15.07
N THR A 435 32.76 -6.90 15.17
CA THR A 435 31.59 -6.63 14.33
C THR A 435 31.05 -5.22 14.62
N GLY A 436 31.24 -4.30 13.68
CA GLY A 436 30.72 -2.93 13.74
C GLY A 436 29.23 -2.87 13.41
N GLY A 437 28.38 -3.22 14.38
CA GLY A 437 26.95 -2.86 14.40
C GLY A 437 26.65 -2.01 15.63
N THR A 438 25.64 -1.14 15.56
CA THR A 438 25.21 -0.33 16.72
C THR A 438 24.76 -1.27 17.85
N PRO A 439 25.41 -1.28 19.02
CA PRO A 439 25.13 -2.23 20.09
C PRO A 439 23.72 -2.05 20.65
N VAL A 440 23.20 -3.09 21.31
CA VAL A 440 22.02 -2.96 22.17
C VAL A 440 22.43 -2.13 23.39
N VAL A 441 21.82 -0.96 23.56
CA VAL A 441 22.13 -0.02 24.65
C VAL A 441 20.83 0.43 25.30
N ALA A 442 20.77 0.31 26.62
CA ALA A 442 19.77 1.00 27.44
C ALA A 442 20.39 2.30 27.97
N ILE A 443 19.86 3.44 27.57
CA ILE A 443 20.19 4.73 28.15
C ILE A 443 19.09 5.08 29.14
N ILE A 444 19.46 5.29 30.40
CA ILE A 444 18.57 5.71 31.46
C ILE A 444 18.93 7.14 31.83
N ARG A 445 17.99 8.06 31.69
CA ARG A 445 18.16 9.46 32.10
C ARG A 445 17.28 9.73 33.31
N GLY A 446 17.76 10.53 34.25
CA GLY A 446 16.95 10.88 35.42
C GLY A 446 17.68 11.83 36.34
N VAL A 447 17.11 11.98 37.53
CA VAL A 447 17.66 12.86 38.56
C VAL A 447 18.14 12.00 39.72
N VAL A 448 19.42 12.11 40.08
CA VAL A 448 19.95 11.47 41.29
C VAL A 448 20.17 12.53 42.35
N LYS A 449 19.63 12.27 43.54
CA LYS A 449 19.98 13.01 44.74
C LYS A 449 21.04 12.21 45.49
N MET A 450 22.17 12.84 45.76
CA MET A 450 23.27 12.27 46.53
C MET A 450 23.48 13.09 47.79
N GLU A 451 23.51 12.43 48.94
CA GLU A 451 23.96 13.03 50.19
C GLU A 451 25.48 12.84 50.29
N VAL A 452 26.23 13.93 50.34
CA VAL A 452 27.69 13.93 50.50
C VAL A 452 28.05 14.78 51.72
N GLY A 453 28.41 14.13 52.82
CA GLY A 453 28.64 14.81 54.09
C GLY A 453 27.35 15.45 54.61
N ALA A 454 27.31 16.79 54.69
CA ALA A 454 26.14 17.56 55.10
C ALA A 454 25.36 18.18 53.91
N ALA A 455 25.80 17.95 52.67
CA ALA A 455 25.21 18.54 51.48
C ALA A 455 24.38 17.52 50.69
N SER A 456 23.21 17.95 50.23
CA SER A 456 22.36 17.22 49.28
C SER A 456 22.57 17.77 47.88
N LEU A 457 23.11 16.95 46.98
CA LEU A 457 23.42 17.33 45.60
C LEU A 457 22.44 16.66 44.64
N THR A 458 21.88 17.43 43.72
CA THR A 458 20.92 16.92 42.71
C THR A 458 21.55 16.95 41.33
N PHE A 459 21.83 15.78 40.75
CA PHE A 459 22.45 15.64 39.43
C PHE A 459 21.42 15.21 38.39
N ASN A 460 21.45 15.84 37.22
CA ASN A 460 20.86 15.24 36.03
C ASN A 460 21.86 14.22 35.51
N ILE A 461 21.47 12.94 35.49
CA ILE A 461 22.34 11.85 35.06
C ILE A 461 21.83 11.20 33.78
N ALA A 462 22.75 10.59 33.05
CA ALA A 462 22.51 9.61 32.01
C ALA A 462 23.40 8.40 32.27
N ALA A 463 22.80 7.23 32.35
CA ALA A 463 23.47 5.95 32.49
C ALA A 463 23.29 5.15 31.20
N ALA A 464 24.36 4.84 30.50
CA ALA A 464 24.36 3.84 29.44
C ALA A 464 24.67 2.47 30.05
N ILE A 465 23.79 1.51 29.80
CA ILE A 465 23.94 0.12 30.21
C ILE A 465 23.98 -0.71 28.93
N ALA A 466 25.09 -1.40 28.71
CA ALA A 466 25.28 -2.29 27.58
C ALA A 466 25.62 -3.69 28.10
N LYS A 467 24.93 -4.70 27.58
CA LYS A 467 25.20 -6.10 27.87
C LYS A 467 25.61 -6.80 26.57
N PRO A 468 26.91 -6.86 26.24
CA PRO A 468 27.37 -7.56 25.05
C PRO A 468 27.17 -9.07 25.22
N ALA A 469 26.96 -9.77 24.10
CA ALA A 469 26.79 -11.22 24.11
C ALA A 469 28.00 -11.91 24.73
N HIS A 470 27.78 -12.66 25.81
CA HIS A 470 28.81 -13.37 26.58
C HIS A 470 29.79 -12.51 27.40
N GLU A 471 29.49 -11.22 27.63
CA GLU A 471 30.28 -10.35 28.52
C GLU A 471 29.43 -9.87 29.73
N PRO A 472 30.06 -9.52 30.87
CA PRO A 472 29.35 -8.90 31.99
C PRO A 472 28.72 -7.56 31.56
N VAL A 473 27.60 -7.20 32.20
CA VAL A 473 26.94 -5.90 31.98
C VAL A 473 27.95 -4.80 32.20
N SER A 474 28.17 -3.95 31.19
CA SER A 474 28.95 -2.72 31.30
C SER A 474 28.00 -1.55 31.54
N PHE A 475 28.37 -0.65 32.44
CA PHE A 475 27.67 0.60 32.65
C PHE A 475 28.62 1.80 32.59
N PHE A 476 28.08 2.91 32.11
CA PHE A 476 28.69 4.22 32.13
C PHE A 476 27.66 5.23 32.61
N VAL A 477 27.95 5.94 33.70
CA VAL A 477 27.09 6.99 34.25
C VAL A 477 27.80 8.33 34.10
N TYR A 478 27.11 9.30 33.52
CA TYR A 478 27.53 10.70 33.44
C TYR A 478 26.46 11.59 34.03
N GLY A 479 26.85 12.52 34.89
CA GLY A 479 25.96 13.57 35.36
C GLY A 479 26.72 14.87 35.61
N GLN A 480 26.03 15.99 35.51
CA GLN A 480 26.64 17.30 35.75
C GLN A 480 25.74 18.16 36.64
N LEU A 481 26.38 18.86 37.56
CA LEU A 481 25.80 19.87 38.43
C LEU A 481 26.55 21.18 38.23
N ASP A 482 25.82 22.25 37.93
CA ASP A 482 26.36 23.60 37.98
C ASP A 482 26.35 24.08 39.43
N GLY A 483 27.53 24.25 40.00
CA GLY A 483 27.74 24.47 41.43
C GLY A 483 27.96 25.94 41.78
N GLU A 484 27.07 26.85 41.34
CA GLU A 484 27.29 28.30 41.53
C GLU A 484 27.53 28.73 42.99
N ASN A 485 27.33 27.88 44.01
CA ASN A 485 27.76 28.10 45.40
C ASN A 485 28.19 26.81 46.13
N LEU A 486 28.70 25.80 45.40
CA LEU A 486 29.09 24.55 46.04
C LEU A 486 30.53 24.64 46.56
N SER A 487 30.73 24.50 47.86
CA SER A 487 32.04 24.63 48.50
C SER A 487 32.61 23.25 48.86
N ILE A 488 33.92 23.02 48.73
CA ILE A 488 34.53 21.74 49.14
C ILE A 488 34.32 21.49 50.64
N GLY A 489 34.36 22.53 51.46
CA GLY A 489 34.14 22.46 52.90
C GLY A 489 32.76 21.90 53.26
N SER A 490 31.74 22.22 52.45
CA SER A 490 30.37 21.68 52.62
C SER A 490 30.23 20.18 52.29
N LEU A 491 31.20 19.60 51.57
CA LEU A 491 31.21 18.17 51.20
C LEU A 491 31.99 17.30 52.22
N LEU A 492 32.70 17.91 53.16
CA LEU A 492 33.51 17.19 54.16
C LEU A 492 32.70 17.01 55.47
N PRO A 493 32.73 15.80 56.08
CA PRO A 493 31.94 15.51 57.28
C PRO A 493 32.29 16.38 58.49
N ASP A 494 33.52 16.90 58.55
CA ASP A 494 34.03 17.68 59.69
C ASP A 494 34.19 19.19 59.42
N GLY A 495 33.71 19.70 58.27
CA GLY A 495 33.79 21.13 57.93
C GLY A 495 35.22 21.68 57.93
N GLY A 496 35.98 21.45 56.85
CA GLY A 496 37.38 21.85 56.77
C GLY A 496 37.60 23.35 56.54
N ASP A 497 38.24 24.04 57.50
CA ASP A 497 38.58 25.48 57.45
C ASP A 497 39.81 25.85 56.60
N LEU A 498 40.49 24.88 55.97
CA LEU A 498 41.70 25.14 55.20
C LEU A 498 41.50 24.81 53.71
N MET A 499 41.33 25.85 52.90
CA MET A 499 41.08 25.82 51.44
C MET A 499 39.65 25.40 51.04
N ASP A 500 38.67 26.22 51.43
CA ASP A 500 37.30 26.07 50.91
C ASP A 500 37.21 26.66 49.48
N LEU A 501 37.39 25.78 48.48
CA LEU A 501 37.28 26.14 47.07
C LEU A 501 35.82 26.04 46.62
N ASN A 502 35.36 27.05 45.87
CA ASN A 502 34.06 27.01 45.21
C ASN A 502 34.14 26.20 43.90
N LEU A 503 33.27 25.22 43.77
CA LEU A 503 33.16 24.28 42.66
C LEU A 503 32.15 24.80 41.64
N ARG A 504 32.59 25.44 40.57
CA ARG A 504 31.69 25.99 39.55
C ARG A 504 30.88 24.92 38.80
N ARG A 505 31.49 23.76 38.57
CA ARG A 505 30.88 22.61 37.92
C ARG A 505 31.38 21.35 38.58
N VAL A 506 30.48 20.40 38.76
CA VAL A 506 30.79 19.09 39.32
C VAL A 506 30.21 18.05 38.38
N ALA A 507 31.08 17.17 37.88
CA ALA A 507 30.67 16.03 37.06
C ALA A 507 30.79 14.73 37.87
N ILE A 508 29.80 13.85 37.69
CA ILE A 508 29.86 12.45 38.09
C ILE A 508 30.19 11.65 36.85
N VAL A 509 31.27 10.88 36.92
CA VAL A 509 31.65 9.91 35.89
C VAL A 509 31.94 8.59 36.58
N ALA A 510 31.16 7.56 36.27
CA ALA A 510 31.32 6.24 36.87
C ALA A 510 31.20 5.14 35.81
N SER A 511 32.04 4.12 35.92
CA SER A 511 31.97 2.94 35.07
C SER A 511 32.54 1.71 35.78
N ASN A 512 32.01 0.53 35.44
CA ASN A 512 32.48 -0.76 35.96
C ASN A 512 33.50 -1.47 35.06
N ALA A 513 33.98 -0.83 33.99
CA ALA A 513 35.10 -1.36 33.21
C ALA A 513 36.08 -0.25 32.79
N GLU A 514 37.34 -0.61 32.53
CA GLU A 514 38.40 0.32 32.13
C GLU A 514 38.20 0.88 30.71
N VAL A 515 37.48 0.14 29.86
CA VAL A 515 37.18 0.52 28.48
C VAL A 515 35.68 0.35 28.26
N VAL A 516 34.92 1.43 28.44
CA VAL A 516 33.48 1.47 28.13
C VAL A 516 33.24 2.55 27.09
N GLN A 517 32.37 2.25 26.11
CA GLN A 517 31.88 3.27 25.20
C GLN A 517 31.01 4.24 26.00
N ASP A 518 31.34 5.53 25.98
CA ASP A 518 30.54 6.55 26.65
C ASP A 518 29.23 6.87 25.91
N TYR A 519 29.04 6.31 24.70
CA TYR A 519 27.90 6.56 23.82
C TYR A 519 27.63 8.05 23.58
N GLY A 520 28.68 8.89 23.62
CA GLY A 520 28.57 10.34 23.50
C GLY A 520 27.99 11.05 24.73
N LEU A 521 27.85 10.36 25.87
CA LEU A 521 27.37 10.95 27.13
C LEU A 521 28.45 11.80 27.82
N ASN A 522 29.74 11.47 27.65
CA ASN A 522 30.86 12.20 28.24
C ASN A 522 31.29 13.39 27.34
N ILE A 523 30.44 14.41 27.28
CA ILE A 523 30.59 15.56 26.37
C ILE A 523 31.94 16.28 26.57
N GLU A 524 32.42 16.35 27.82
CA GLU A 524 33.65 17.05 28.20
C GLU A 524 34.89 16.14 28.21
N HIS A 525 34.75 14.89 27.76
CA HIS A 525 35.84 13.90 27.66
C HIS A 525 36.62 13.67 28.97
N TYR A 526 35.93 13.67 30.11
CA TYR A 526 36.57 13.39 31.41
C TYR A 526 37.18 11.98 31.45
N PRO A 527 38.33 11.78 32.10
CA PRO A 527 38.95 10.47 32.25
C PRO A 527 38.03 9.44 32.91
N ILE A 528 37.86 8.29 32.26
CA ILE A 528 37.09 7.15 32.78
C ILE A 528 38.04 6.27 33.61
N LYS A 529 37.68 5.99 34.87
CA LYS A 529 38.41 5.05 35.75
C LYS A 529 37.49 3.90 36.15
N ASN A 530 38.04 2.68 36.14
CA ASN A 530 37.34 1.47 36.56
C ASN A 530 37.07 1.49 38.07
N ALA A 531 35.80 1.40 38.45
CA ALA A 531 35.35 1.15 39.82
C ALA A 531 34.65 -0.23 39.87
N PRO A 532 35.38 -1.31 40.21
CA PRO A 532 34.87 -2.67 40.10
C PRO A 532 33.81 -3.05 41.16
N ASN A 533 33.56 -2.19 42.15
CA ASN A 533 32.48 -2.33 43.12
C ASN A 533 31.51 -1.16 42.94
N ILE A 534 30.20 -1.40 43.12
CA ILE A 534 29.16 -0.35 43.15
C ILE A 534 29.35 0.62 44.33
N LEU A 535 30.37 0.44 45.20
CA LEU A 535 30.93 1.55 45.97
C LEU A 535 31.60 2.52 44.99
N MET A 536 30.81 3.50 44.52
CA MET A 536 31.27 4.55 43.64
C MET A 536 32.53 5.21 44.21
N ARG A 537 33.66 5.02 43.51
CA ARG A 537 34.73 6.01 43.53
C ARG A 537 34.29 7.17 42.65
N THR A 538 33.44 8.04 43.20
CA THR A 538 33.01 9.27 42.53
C THR A 538 34.25 10.13 42.33
N THR A 539 34.67 10.28 41.07
CA THR A 539 35.77 11.17 40.71
C THR A 539 35.16 12.49 40.31
N PHE A 540 35.24 13.49 41.19
CA PHE A 540 34.82 14.84 40.85
C PHE A 540 35.93 15.53 40.07
N PHE A 541 35.55 16.10 38.93
CA PHE A 541 36.42 16.97 38.15
C PHE A 541 36.02 18.43 38.40
N VAL A 542 37.01 19.23 38.75
CA VAL A 542 36.84 20.66 39.09
C VAL A 542 37.59 21.50 38.06
N GLU A 543 36.88 22.37 37.35
CA GLU A 543 37.49 23.38 36.47
C GLU A 543 37.66 24.71 37.20
N HIS A 544 38.90 25.19 37.30
CA HIS A 544 39.24 26.54 37.78
C HIS A 544 39.86 27.36 36.63
N PRO A 545 39.58 28.67 36.48
CA PRO A 545 40.08 29.50 35.37
C PRO A 545 41.61 29.67 35.28
N THR A 546 42.39 29.05 36.15
CA THR A 546 43.87 29.16 36.17
C THR A 546 44.64 27.87 36.44
N PHE A 547 43.97 26.71 36.61
CA PHE A 547 44.68 25.43 36.85
C PHE A 547 43.97 24.25 36.18
N LEU A 548 44.78 23.37 35.56
CA LEU A 548 44.38 22.09 35.00
C LEU A 548 43.65 21.21 36.03
N SER A 549 42.66 20.47 35.53
CA SER A 549 41.75 19.55 36.20
C SER A 549 42.35 18.77 37.39
N TRP A 550 41.70 18.91 38.55
CA TRP A 550 41.95 18.08 39.72
C TRP A 550 40.90 16.97 39.80
N ALA A 551 41.35 15.74 40.11
CA ALA A 551 40.48 14.60 40.38
C ALA A 551 40.41 14.40 41.90
N LEU A 552 39.27 14.75 42.51
CA LEU A 552 39.01 14.44 43.92
C LEU A 552 38.31 13.08 44.01
N LEU A 553 38.90 12.18 44.78
CA LEU A 553 38.35 10.86 45.10
C LEU A 553 37.74 10.93 46.49
N PHE A 554 36.42 10.88 46.55
CA PHE A 554 35.71 10.64 47.81
C PHE A 554 35.42 9.15 47.91
N GLN A 555 35.78 8.55 49.05
CA GLN A 555 35.31 7.22 49.44
C GLN A 555 34.26 7.44 50.52
N SER A 556 33.03 6.98 50.30
CA SER A 556 32.05 6.77 51.37
C SER A 556 32.42 5.52 52.17
#